data_AF-A0A160JF45-F1
#
_entry.id   AF-A0A160JF45-F1
#
_cell.length_a   1.000
_cell.length_b   1.000
_cell.length_c   1.000
_cell.angle_alpha   90.00
_cell.angle_beta   90.00
_cell.angle_gamma   90.00
#
_symmetry.space_group_name_H-M   'P 1'
#
loop_
_entity.id
_entity.type
_entity.pdbx_description
1 polymer ?
#
loop_
_entity_poly.entity_id
_entity_poly.type
_entity_poly.pdbx_seq_one_letter_code
_entity_poly.pdbx_strand_id
1 'polypeptide(L)'
;MAKMSGNPFLEFDPSKLIGDLKVPGVDIETIIASQRKNIEAVTAANQLAYEGFQAIVRRQAEVLRTVTEDVNRAVGELTAAGTPEEKAAKQADLVKSAFEKSLANIRELSEMIAKSNTEAAEILTKRVSDSLDEVKVAIAKAKG
;
A
#
# COMPACT_ATOMS: atom_id res chain seq x y z
N MET A 1 9.46 42.97 -19.88
CA MET A 1 9.83 41.54 -19.84
C MET A 1 9.30 40.95 -18.54
N ALA A 2 8.54 39.85 -18.62
CA ALA A 2 7.92 39.22 -17.46
C ALA A 2 8.98 38.53 -16.59
N LYS A 3 8.94 38.75 -15.27
CA LYS A 3 9.68 37.92 -14.30
C LYS A 3 9.07 36.52 -14.33
N MET A 4 9.82 35.54 -14.83
CA MET A 4 9.49 34.13 -14.59
C MET A 4 9.64 33.86 -13.10
N SER A 5 8.50 33.54 -12.47
CA SER A 5 8.40 32.98 -11.13
C SER A 5 9.37 31.80 -10.99
N GLY A 6 10.42 31.96 -10.19
CA GLY A 6 11.26 30.86 -9.75
C GLY A 6 10.40 29.85 -8.98
N ASN A 7 10.55 28.57 -9.28
CA ASN A 7 9.81 27.50 -8.63
C ASN A 7 10.35 27.36 -7.20
N PRO A 8 9.57 27.67 -6.13
CA PRO A 8 10.09 27.75 -4.75
C PRO A 8 10.64 26.43 -4.21
N PHE A 9 10.40 25.32 -4.90
CA PHE A 9 10.94 24.00 -4.60
C PHE A 9 12.38 23.77 -5.10
N LEU A 10 12.85 24.55 -6.08
CA LEU A 10 14.20 24.40 -6.67
C LEU A 10 15.25 25.31 -6.01
N GLU A 11 14.83 26.24 -5.15
CA GLU A 11 15.70 27.16 -4.41
C GLU A 11 16.08 26.63 -3.01
N PHE A 12 15.70 25.38 -2.68
CA PHE A 12 16.08 24.76 -1.42
C PHE A 12 17.55 24.34 -1.44
N ASP A 13 18.42 25.16 -0.83
CA ASP A 13 19.85 24.88 -0.63
C ASP A 13 20.09 24.34 0.80
N PRO A 14 20.25 23.01 0.97
CA PRO A 14 20.42 22.39 2.29
C PRO A 14 21.68 22.87 3.01
N SER A 15 22.68 23.31 2.24
CA SER A 15 23.99 23.78 2.71
C SER A 15 23.87 25.07 3.52
N LYS A 16 22.93 25.96 3.15
CA LYS A 16 22.67 27.23 3.87
C LYS A 16 21.95 27.03 5.19
N LEU A 17 21.03 26.06 5.25
CA LEU A 17 20.37 25.69 6.51
C LEU A 17 21.37 25.10 7.51
N ILE A 18 22.34 24.31 7.05
CA ILE A 18 23.36 23.68 7.91
C ILE A 18 24.44 24.68 8.35
N GLY A 19 24.83 25.63 7.49
CA GLY A 19 25.85 26.63 7.79
C GLY A 19 25.47 27.61 8.91
N ASP A 20 24.19 27.98 8.99
CA ASP A 20 23.67 28.93 9.97
C ASP A 20 23.15 28.26 11.27
N LEU A 21 22.95 26.94 11.27
CA LEU A 21 22.52 26.14 12.43
C LEU A 21 23.68 25.60 13.27
N LYS A 22 24.79 26.34 13.40
CA LYS A 22 25.78 26.05 14.46
C LYS A 22 25.20 26.43 15.83
N VAL A 23 24.22 25.65 16.29
CA VAL A 23 23.67 25.73 17.64
C VAL A 23 24.59 24.90 18.54
N PRO A 24 25.30 25.50 19.51
CA PRO A 24 26.13 24.75 20.45
C PRO A 24 25.30 23.64 21.13
N GLY A 25 25.79 22.40 21.08
CA GLY A 25 25.11 21.23 21.65
C GLY A 25 24.17 20.46 20.72
N VAL A 26 24.01 20.86 19.45
CA VAL A 26 23.21 20.13 18.45
C VAL A 26 24.11 19.36 17.48
N ASP A 27 23.91 18.04 17.40
CA ASP A 27 24.64 17.13 16.51
C ASP A 27 23.95 17.07 15.13
N ILE A 28 24.50 17.85 14.18
CA ILE A 28 24.00 17.94 12.80
C ILE A 28 24.11 16.59 12.05
N GLU A 29 25.13 15.78 12.33
CA GLU A 29 25.26 14.46 11.71
C GLU A 29 24.12 13.54 12.14
N THR A 30 23.75 13.59 13.42
CA THR A 30 22.57 12.87 13.94
C THR A 30 21.28 13.34 13.26
N ILE A 31 21.11 14.64 13.00
CA ILE A 31 19.93 15.17 12.29
C ILE A 31 19.89 14.66 10.85
N ILE A 32 21.02 14.73 10.11
CA ILE A 32 21.09 14.25 8.72
C ILE A 32 20.81 12.75 8.66
N ALA A 33 21.37 11.96 9.59
CA ALA A 33 21.09 10.53 9.68
C ALA A 33 19.61 10.25 9.96
N SER A 34 18.99 11.01 10.86
CA SER A 34 17.56 10.92 11.17
C SER A 34 16.68 11.23 9.94
N GLN A 35 17.04 12.24 9.16
CA GLN A 35 16.34 12.56 7.91
C GLN A 35 16.51 11.49 6.84
N ARG A 36 17.70 10.89 6.72
CA ARG A 36 17.90 9.74 5.82
C ARG A 36 16.97 8.59 6.19
N LYS A 37 16.86 8.24 7.48
CA LYS A 37 15.93 7.20 7.96
C LYS A 37 14.46 7.54 7.69
N ASN A 38 14.08 8.82 7.75
CA ASN A 38 12.73 9.26 7.38
C ASN A 38 12.43 8.96 5.91
N ILE A 39 13.35 9.30 5.01
CA ILE A 39 13.22 9.04 3.58
C ILE A 39 13.12 7.53 3.34
N GLU A 40 14.01 6.74 3.95
CA GLU A 40 14.00 5.27 3.83
C GLU A 40 12.68 4.66 4.28
N ALA A 41 12.12 5.12 5.41
CA ALA A 41 10.83 4.63 5.91
C ALA A 41 9.67 4.96 4.96
N VAL A 42 9.62 6.19 4.43
CA VAL A 42 8.60 6.58 3.45
C VAL A 42 8.76 5.80 2.15
N THR A 43 9.98 5.62 1.66
CA THR A 43 10.26 4.80 0.48
C THR A 43 9.84 3.35 0.70
N ALA A 44 10.13 2.76 1.86
CA ALA A 44 9.72 1.40 2.18
C ALA A 44 8.19 1.25 2.26
N ALA A 45 7.50 2.20 2.89
CA ALA A 45 6.03 2.21 2.94
C ALA A 45 5.40 2.33 1.53
N ASN A 46 5.97 3.18 0.66
CA ASN A 46 5.52 3.32 -0.73
C ASN A 46 5.79 2.06 -1.56
N GLN A 47 6.94 1.43 -1.37
CA GLN A 47 7.29 0.17 -2.03
C GLN A 47 6.29 -0.93 -1.67
N LEU A 48 5.96 -1.05 -0.39
CA LEU A 48 4.97 -2.01 0.08
C LEU A 48 3.57 -1.72 -0.49
N ALA A 49 3.14 -0.45 -0.51
CA ALA A 49 1.88 -0.07 -1.13
C ALA A 49 1.82 -0.47 -2.61
N TYR A 50 2.93 -0.29 -3.35
CA TYR A 50 3.05 -0.69 -4.74
C TYR A 50 2.99 -2.22 -4.92
N GLU A 51 3.67 -2.98 -4.05
CA GLU A 51 3.60 -4.44 -4.03
C GLU A 51 2.18 -4.94 -3.73
N GLY A 52 1.47 -4.30 -2.78
CA GLY A 52 0.07 -4.57 -2.50
C GLY A 52 -0.82 -4.33 -3.72
N PHE A 53 -0.59 -3.24 -4.45
CA PHE A 53 -1.30 -2.99 -5.71
C PHE A 53 -1.01 -4.05 -6.78
N GLN A 54 0.26 -4.45 -6.94
CA GLN A 54 0.63 -5.53 -7.86
C GLN A 54 -0.04 -6.85 -7.49
N ALA A 55 -0.13 -7.18 -6.20
CA ALA A 55 -0.84 -8.36 -5.71
C ALA A 55 -2.33 -8.32 -6.09
N ILE A 56 -2.98 -7.16 -5.92
CA ILE A 56 -4.38 -6.95 -6.35
C ILE A 56 -4.55 -7.20 -7.85
N VAL A 57 -3.67 -6.62 -8.68
CA VAL A 57 -3.75 -6.79 -10.15
C VAL A 57 -3.56 -8.25 -10.55
N ARG A 58 -2.59 -8.96 -9.96
CA ARG A 58 -2.38 -10.40 -10.21
C ARG A 58 -3.62 -11.19 -9.83
N ARG A 59 -4.21 -10.89 -8.67
CA ARG A 59 -5.43 -11.55 -8.23
C ARG A 59 -6.62 -11.30 -9.16
N GLN A 60 -6.80 -10.07 -9.64
CA GLN A 60 -7.84 -9.75 -10.63
C GLN A 60 -7.69 -10.59 -11.91
N ALA A 61 -6.46 -10.82 -12.38
CA ALA A 61 -6.20 -11.66 -13.55
C ALA A 61 -6.56 -13.14 -13.31
N GLU A 62 -6.26 -13.67 -12.12
CA GLU A 62 -6.65 -15.04 -11.73
C GLU A 62 -8.17 -15.21 -11.64
N VAL A 63 -8.86 -14.22 -11.07
CA VAL A 63 -10.33 -14.21 -11.00
C VAL A 63 -10.93 -14.23 -12.41
N LEU A 64 -10.41 -13.43 -13.34
CA LEU A 64 -10.89 -13.44 -14.73
C LEU A 64 -10.74 -14.81 -15.40
N ARG A 65 -9.59 -15.47 -15.22
CA ARG A 65 -9.37 -16.82 -15.75
C ARG A 65 -10.40 -17.80 -15.17
N THR A 66 -10.61 -17.75 -13.87
CA THR A 66 -11.57 -18.61 -13.17
C THR A 66 -13.00 -18.38 -13.69
N VAL A 67 -13.40 -17.13 -13.91
CA VAL A 67 -14.71 -16.78 -14.46
C VAL A 67 -14.90 -17.35 -15.87
N THR A 68 -13.89 -17.26 -16.75
CA THR A 68 -13.98 -17.85 -18.09
C THR A 68 -14.17 -19.38 -18.03
N GLU A 69 -13.41 -20.06 -17.17
CA GLU A 69 -13.55 -21.51 -16.95
C GLU A 69 -14.94 -21.87 -16.39
N ASP A 70 -15.45 -21.08 -15.46
CA ASP A 70 -16.78 -21.27 -14.87
C ASP A 70 -17.92 -21.05 -15.86
N VAL A 71 -17.83 -20.05 -16.74
CA VAL A 71 -18.83 -19.81 -17.79
C VAL A 71 -18.88 -20.99 -18.76
N ASN A 72 -17.72 -21.49 -19.20
CA ASN A 72 -17.67 -22.66 -20.07
C ASN A 72 -18.29 -23.90 -19.42
N ARG A 73 -18.03 -24.10 -18.12
CA ARG A 73 -18.65 -25.20 -17.35
C ARG A 73 -20.16 -25.02 -17.25
N ALA A 74 -20.63 -23.83 -16.91
CA ALA A 74 -22.04 -23.52 -16.77
C ALA A 74 -22.82 -23.77 -18.07
N VAL A 75 -22.26 -23.38 -19.22
CA VAL A 75 -22.84 -23.65 -20.55
C VAL A 75 -22.91 -25.16 -20.83
N GLY A 76 -21.86 -25.91 -20.49
CA GLY A 76 -21.86 -27.38 -20.63
C GLY A 76 -22.92 -28.05 -19.75
N GLU A 77 -23.04 -27.63 -18.49
CA GLU A 77 -24.02 -28.19 -17.56
C GLU A 77 -25.47 -27.88 -17.96
N LEU A 78 -25.73 -26.68 -18.48
CA LEU A 78 -27.07 -26.29 -18.95
C LEU A 78 -27.50 -27.01 -20.22
N THR A 79 -26.55 -27.30 -21.13
CA THR A 79 -26.84 -28.03 -22.37
C THR A 79 -27.00 -29.54 -22.14
N ALA A 80 -26.40 -30.09 -21.08
CA ALA A 80 -26.55 -31.49 -20.68
C ALA A 80 -27.86 -31.81 -19.92
N ALA A 81 -28.55 -30.80 -19.37
CA ALA A 81 -29.80 -30.99 -18.62
C ALA A 81 -30.99 -31.31 -19.55
N GLY A 82 -31.70 -32.40 -19.28
CA GLY A 82 -32.71 -32.96 -20.17
C GLY A 82 -34.10 -32.39 -19.97
N THR A 83 -34.51 -32.15 -18.73
CA THR A 83 -35.87 -31.66 -18.39
C THR A 83 -35.89 -30.18 -17.97
N PRO A 84 -37.03 -29.48 -18.07
CA PRO A 84 -37.18 -28.12 -17.55
C PRO A 84 -36.88 -27.99 -16.05
N GLU A 85 -37.27 -28.98 -15.24
CA GLU A 85 -37.03 -29.03 -13.79
C GLU A 85 -35.53 -29.16 -13.48
N GLU A 86 -34.80 -30.02 -14.21
CA GLU A 86 -33.35 -30.15 -14.08
C GLU A 86 -32.62 -28.86 -14.45
N LYS A 87 -33.09 -28.16 -15.50
CA LYS A 87 -32.55 -26.85 -15.89
C LYS A 87 -32.78 -25.80 -14.82
N ALA A 88 -33.95 -25.76 -14.20
CA ALA A 88 -34.26 -24.83 -13.12
C ALA A 88 -33.38 -25.09 -11.88
N ALA A 89 -33.20 -26.35 -11.48
CA ALA A 89 -32.31 -26.72 -10.40
C ALA A 89 -30.85 -26.31 -10.70
N LYS A 90 -30.37 -26.59 -11.92
CA LYS A 90 -29.02 -26.17 -12.35
C LYS A 90 -28.82 -24.67 -12.35
N GLN A 91 -29.82 -23.89 -12.78
CA GLN A 91 -29.75 -22.43 -12.68
C GLN A 91 -29.62 -21.96 -11.23
N ALA A 92 -30.38 -22.55 -10.31
CA ALA A 92 -30.28 -22.21 -8.89
C ALA A 92 -28.89 -22.51 -8.32
N ASP A 93 -28.31 -23.67 -8.66
CA ASP A 93 -26.95 -24.05 -8.25
C ASP A 93 -25.89 -23.09 -8.82
N LEU A 94 -26.02 -22.70 -10.09
CA LEU A 94 -25.12 -21.75 -10.74
C LEU A 94 -25.18 -20.37 -10.06
N VAL A 95 -26.38 -19.87 -9.75
CA VAL A 95 -26.57 -18.59 -9.04
C VAL A 95 -25.95 -18.67 -7.64
N LYS A 96 -26.19 -19.75 -6.90
CA LYS A 96 -25.61 -19.95 -5.57
C LYS A 96 -24.08 -19.97 -5.62
N SER A 97 -23.50 -20.75 -6.52
CA SER A 97 -22.04 -20.82 -6.71
C SER A 97 -21.46 -19.46 -7.11
N ALA A 98 -22.11 -18.72 -8.01
CA ALA A 98 -21.66 -17.38 -8.42
C ALA A 98 -21.66 -16.38 -7.24
N PHE A 99 -22.68 -16.45 -6.38
CA PHE A 99 -22.77 -15.63 -5.18
C PHE A 99 -21.66 -15.95 -4.17
N GLU A 100 -21.46 -17.24 -3.86
CA GLU A 100 -20.41 -17.69 -2.93
C GLU A 100 -19.01 -17.27 -3.41
N LYS A 101 -18.73 -17.42 -4.71
CA LYS A 101 -17.46 -17.00 -5.33
C LYS A 101 -17.27 -15.48 -5.28
N SER A 102 -18.32 -14.71 -5.56
CA SER A 102 -18.24 -13.24 -5.50
C SER A 102 -17.94 -12.77 -4.07
N LEU A 103 -18.58 -13.38 -3.07
CA LEU A 103 -18.33 -13.06 -1.67
C LEU A 103 -16.90 -13.44 -1.23
N ALA A 104 -16.39 -14.59 -1.68
CA ALA A 104 -15.01 -15.00 -1.43
C ALA A 104 -14.01 -13.99 -2.02
N ASN A 105 -14.22 -13.57 -3.28
CA ASN A 105 -13.36 -12.58 -3.94
C ASN A 105 -13.37 -11.22 -3.21
N ILE A 106 -14.55 -10.76 -2.75
CA ILE A 106 -14.66 -9.51 -1.99
C ILE A 106 -13.88 -9.59 -0.67
N ARG A 107 -13.98 -10.70 0.05
CA ARG A 107 -13.25 -10.91 1.32
C ARG A 107 -11.75 -10.86 1.10
N GLU A 108 -11.26 -11.63 0.13
CA GLU A 108 -9.83 -11.70 -0.17
C GLU A 108 -9.25 -10.35 -0.61
N LEU A 109 -9.95 -9.63 -1.50
CA LEU A 109 -9.53 -8.29 -1.91
C LEU A 109 -9.50 -7.32 -0.71
N SER A 110 -10.48 -7.41 0.18
CA SER A 110 -10.54 -6.58 1.39
C SER A 110 -9.38 -6.88 2.34
N GLU A 111 -9.05 -8.17 2.52
CA GLU A 111 -7.91 -8.61 3.34
C GLU A 111 -6.58 -8.14 2.77
N MET A 112 -6.39 -8.23 1.45
CA MET A 112 -5.19 -7.75 0.78
C MET A 112 -4.99 -6.24 0.95
N ILE A 113 -6.06 -5.44 0.78
CA ILE A 113 -6.02 -3.99 0.99
C ILE A 113 -5.72 -3.67 2.45
N ALA A 114 -6.42 -4.31 3.38
CA ALA A 114 -6.23 -4.08 4.82
C ALA A 114 -4.80 -4.42 5.26
N LYS A 115 -4.25 -5.53 4.77
CA LYS A 115 -2.89 -5.96 5.05
C LYS A 115 -1.86 -4.93 4.57
N SER A 116 -1.93 -4.54 3.29
CA SER A 116 -1.01 -3.55 2.70
C SER A 116 -1.02 -2.23 3.48
N ASN A 117 -2.22 -1.74 3.85
CA ASN A 117 -2.36 -0.52 4.63
C ASN A 117 -1.80 -0.65 6.05
N THR A 118 -2.02 -1.79 6.70
CA THR A 118 -1.56 -2.04 8.07
C THR A 118 -0.03 -2.10 8.11
N GLU A 119 0.58 -2.89 7.23
CA GLU A 119 2.04 -3.05 7.16
C GLU A 119 2.74 -1.71 6.81
N ALA A 120 2.17 -0.89 5.92
CA ALA A 120 2.69 0.45 5.64
C ALA A 120 2.58 1.37 6.86
N ALA A 121 1.46 1.33 7.58
CA ALA A 121 1.25 2.13 8.79
C ALA A 121 2.19 1.72 9.92
N GLU A 122 2.51 0.43 10.06
CA GLU A 122 3.47 -0.08 11.04
C GLU A 122 4.88 0.48 10.80
N ILE A 123 5.35 0.50 9.54
CA ILE A 123 6.65 1.10 9.18
C ILE A 123 6.71 2.57 9.60
N LEU A 124 5.67 3.34 9.27
CA LEU A 124 5.62 4.77 9.58
C LEU A 124 5.50 5.01 11.10
N THR A 125 4.67 4.24 11.79
CA THR A 125 4.49 4.33 13.25
C THR A 125 5.79 4.04 13.98
N LYS A 126 6.50 2.98 13.57
CA LYS A 126 7.83 2.67 14.11
C LYS A 126 8.80 3.82 13.89
N ARG A 127 8.83 4.41 12.67
CA ARG A 127 9.73 5.53 12.39
C ARG A 127 9.42 6.76 13.24
N VAL A 128 8.14 7.06 13.49
CA VAL A 128 7.73 8.13 14.41
C VAL A 128 8.23 7.85 15.82
N SER A 129 8.04 6.63 16.34
CA SER A 129 8.55 6.23 17.65
C SER A 129 10.07 6.40 17.75
N ASP A 130 10.80 5.87 16.77
CA ASP A 130 12.26 5.99 16.69
C ASP A 130 12.72 7.46 16.63
N SER A 131 11.95 8.32 15.96
CA SER A 131 12.24 9.77 15.87
C SER A 131 12.10 10.47 17.22
N LEU A 132 11.07 10.10 18.01
CA LEU A 132 10.86 10.63 19.35
C LEU A 132 11.99 10.22 20.30
N ASP A 133 12.47 8.98 20.18
CA ASP A 133 13.62 8.49 20.95
C ASP A 133 14.92 9.21 20.56
N GLU A 134 15.14 9.44 19.26
CA GLU A 134 16.28 10.23 18.77
C GLU A 134 16.27 11.66 19.32
N VAL A 135 15.10 12.31 19.39
CA VAL A 135 14.94 13.64 20.00
C VAL A 135 15.26 13.60 21.49
N LYS A 136 14.78 12.59 22.22
CA LYS A 136 15.07 12.43 23.65
C LYS A 136 16.57 12.28 23.91
N VAL A 137 17.25 11.49 23.09
CA VAL A 137 18.71 11.31 23.16
C VAL A 137 19.45 12.62 22.84
N ALA A 138 19.02 13.35 21.81
CA ALA A 138 19.62 14.63 21.44
C ALA A 138 19.50 15.67 22.58
N ILE A 139 18.33 15.77 23.23
CA ILE A 139 18.12 16.65 24.39
C ILE A 139 19.00 16.24 25.57
N ALA A 140 19.15 14.94 25.84
CA ALA A 140 20.01 14.46 26.91
C ALA A 140 21.50 14.81 26.66
N LYS A 141 21.96 14.67 25.41
CA LYS A 141 23.33 15.06 25.00
C LYS A 141 23.58 16.57 25.08
N ALA A 142 22.57 17.40 24.79
CA ALA A 142 22.70 18.86 24.84
C ALA A 142 22.76 19.44 26.27
N LYS A 143 22.43 18.65 27.30
CA LYS A 143 22.45 19.06 28.72
C LYS A 143 23.73 18.68 29.47
N GLY A 144 24.64 17.93 28.85
CA GLY A 144 25.94 17.53 29.41
C GLY A 144 27.08 18.21 28.67
#